data_AF-A0A7I6N2K6-F1
#
_entry.id   AF-A0A7I6N2K6-F1
#
_cell.length_a   1.000
_cell.length_b   1.000
_cell.length_c   1.000
_cell.angle_alpha   90.00
_cell.angle_beta   90.00
_cell.angle_gamma   90.00
#
_symmetry.space_group_name_H-M   'P 1'
#
loop_
_entity.id
_entity.type
_entity.pdbx_description
1 polymer ?
#
loop_
_entity_poly.entity_id
_entity_poly.type
_entity_poly.pdbx_seq_one_letter_code
_entity_poly.pdbx_strand_id
1 'polypeptide(L)'
;ELEDLQEKKLFSADEIHQIVDRRREFEYMMRRVPLRKIDGLRYIEYELNLEALRKKRKARLGLIKMSLCDTAGIKRVHATFDRLLYKHRGNVDLWLQYIEFCKTEGSGRVLSHVFTRALQSHPRSPELWIEAAAFEFSVNFSVDAARVLMQRAIRINKHNHRL
;
A
#
# COMPACT_ATOMS: atom_id res chain seq x y z
N GLU A 1 -8.92 16.39 -7.37
CA GLU A 1 -8.56 15.14 -8.11
C GLU A 1 -9.48 14.96 -9.30
N LEU A 2 -10.79 14.80 -9.09
CA LEU A 2 -11.74 14.53 -10.17
C LEU A 2 -11.90 15.72 -11.14
N GLU A 3 -11.91 16.95 -10.62
CA GLU A 3 -11.89 18.18 -11.44
C GLU A 3 -10.63 18.27 -12.30
N ASP A 4 -9.46 17.95 -11.72
CA ASP A 4 -8.18 17.93 -12.43
C ASP A 4 -8.11 16.83 -13.51
N LEU A 5 -8.80 15.69 -13.30
CA LEU A 5 -8.97 14.64 -14.31
C LEU A 5 -9.85 15.09 -15.48
N GLN A 6 -10.88 15.88 -15.18
CA GLN A 6 -11.80 16.44 -16.17
C GLN A 6 -11.13 17.55 -16.98
N GLU A 7 -10.41 18.47 -16.34
CA GLU A 7 -9.65 19.53 -17.01
C GLU A 7 -8.59 18.98 -17.96
N LYS A 8 -7.94 17.88 -17.59
CA LYS A 8 -6.94 17.20 -18.41
C LYS A 8 -7.53 16.31 -19.51
N LYS A 9 -8.87 16.24 -19.63
CA LYS A 9 -9.61 15.36 -20.57
C LYS A 9 -9.14 13.90 -20.50
N LEU A 10 -8.68 13.45 -19.33
CA LEU A 10 -8.25 12.06 -19.12
C LEU A 10 -9.45 11.12 -18.98
N PHE A 11 -10.55 11.65 -18.47
CA PHE A 11 -11.82 10.96 -18.31
C PHE A 11 -12.97 11.85 -18.78
N SER A 12 -14.02 11.22 -19.33
CA SER A 12 -15.29 11.90 -19.61
C SER A 12 -16.03 12.21 -18.31
N ALA A 13 -16.95 13.18 -18.33
CA ALA A 13 -17.82 13.47 -17.20
C ALA A 13 -18.62 12.22 -16.77
N ASP A 14 -19.10 11.42 -17.73
CA ASP A 14 -19.84 10.17 -17.43
C ASP A 14 -18.97 9.12 -16.75
N GLU A 15 -17.71 9.00 -17.17
CA GLU A 15 -16.74 8.08 -16.55
C GLU A 15 -16.44 8.52 -15.11
N ILE A 16 -16.30 9.83 -14.89
CA ILE A 16 -16.08 10.39 -13.54
C ILE A 16 -17.28 10.09 -12.65
N HIS A 17 -18.51 10.25 -13.13
CA HIS A 17 -19.71 9.88 -12.40
C HIS A 17 -19.70 8.40 -12.00
N GLN A 18 -19.39 7.50 -12.94
CA GLN A 18 -19.27 6.07 -12.64
C GLN A 18 -18.19 5.77 -11.59
N ILE A 19 -17.03 6.45 -11.67
CA ILE A 19 -15.96 6.29 -10.68
C ILE A 19 -16.43 6.77 -9.30
N VAL A 20 -17.14 7.88 -9.23
CA VAL A 20 -17.68 8.42 -7.97
C VAL A 20 -18.69 7.45 -7.35
N ASP A 21 -19.61 6.92 -8.15
CA ASP A 21 -20.63 6.00 -7.66
C ASP A 21 -20.01 4.68 -7.18
N ARG A 22 -19.06 4.13 -7.93
CA ARG A 22 -18.30 2.94 -7.48
C ARG A 22 -17.52 3.20 -6.21
N ARG A 23 -16.85 4.35 -6.09
CA ARG A 23 -16.15 4.74 -4.85
C ARG A 23 -17.11 4.87 -3.68
N ARG A 24 -18.30 5.42 -3.89
CA ARG A 24 -19.35 5.49 -2.86
C ARG A 24 -19.78 4.09 -2.42
N GLU A 25 -20.04 3.19 -3.35
CA GLU A 25 -20.38 1.78 -3.06
C GLU A 25 -19.31 1.12 -2.18
N PHE A 26 -18.03 1.25 -2.55
CA PHE A 26 -16.92 0.71 -1.76
C PHE A 26 -16.81 1.37 -0.38
N GLU A 27 -16.97 2.69 -0.27
CA GLU A 27 -16.97 3.37 1.02
C GLU A 27 -18.13 2.91 1.92
N TYR A 28 -19.32 2.67 1.35
CA TYR A 28 -20.41 2.04 2.08
C TYR A 28 -20.05 0.63 2.55
N MET A 29 -19.47 -0.20 1.68
CA MET A 29 -19.00 -1.55 2.04
C MET A 29 -17.95 -1.51 3.15
N MET A 30 -17.00 -0.58 3.10
CA MET A 30 -15.93 -0.43 4.09
C MET A 30 -16.44 0.03 5.47
N ARG A 31 -17.56 0.78 5.49
CA ARG A 31 -18.22 1.23 6.72
C ARG A 31 -19.07 0.15 7.38
N ARG A 32 -19.48 -0.90 6.65
CA ARG A 32 -20.25 -2.02 7.22
C ARG A 32 -19.47 -2.72 8.33
N VAL A 33 -20.21 -3.22 9.32
CA VAL A 33 -19.71 -4.04 10.42
C VAL A 33 -20.37 -5.42 10.31
N PRO A 34 -19.60 -6.53 10.25
CA PRO A 34 -18.14 -6.61 10.24
C PRO A 34 -17.51 -6.22 8.89
N LEU A 35 -16.33 -5.61 8.92
CA LEU A 35 -15.55 -5.37 7.70
C LEU A 35 -14.93 -6.67 7.21
N ARG A 36 -15.35 -7.13 6.04
CA ARG A 36 -14.74 -8.31 5.42
C ARG A 36 -13.44 -7.90 4.73
N LYS A 37 -12.41 -8.74 4.86
CA LYS A 37 -11.11 -8.54 4.20
C LYS A 37 -11.27 -8.44 2.67
N ILE A 38 -12.14 -9.28 2.11
CA ILE A 38 -12.44 -9.38 0.67
C ILE A 38 -12.91 -8.03 0.11
N ASP A 39 -13.77 -7.30 0.84
CA ASP A 39 -14.32 -6.03 0.36
C ASP A 39 -13.22 -4.96 0.23
N GLY A 40 -12.28 -4.94 1.18
CA GLY A 40 -11.14 -4.04 1.12
C GLY A 40 -10.12 -4.42 0.04
N LEU A 41 -9.87 -5.71 -0.17
CA LEU A 41 -8.99 -6.17 -1.25
C LEU A 41 -9.57 -5.84 -2.63
N ARG A 42 -10.88 -6.02 -2.83
CA ARG A 42 -11.58 -5.60 -4.05
C ARG A 42 -11.46 -4.10 -4.28
N TYR A 43 -11.53 -3.30 -3.22
CA TYR A 43 -11.40 -1.86 -3.35
C TYR A 43 -9.97 -1.45 -3.74
N ILE A 44 -8.96 -2.11 -3.16
CA ILE A 44 -7.54 -1.91 -3.53
C ILE A 44 -7.33 -2.26 -5.01
N GLU A 45 -7.80 -3.44 -5.44
CA GLU A 45 -7.70 -3.88 -6.83
C GLU A 45 -8.37 -2.88 -7.80
N TYR A 46 -9.54 -2.38 -7.44
CA TYR A 46 -10.24 -1.35 -8.22
C TYR A 46 -9.42 -0.06 -8.37
N GLU A 47 -8.86 0.47 -7.27
CA GLU A 47 -8.05 1.69 -7.33
C GLU A 47 -6.73 1.48 -8.09
N LEU A 48 -6.10 0.29 -7.99
CA LEU A 48 -4.92 -0.05 -8.79
C LEU A 48 -5.23 -0.12 -10.29
N ASN A 49 -6.37 -0.71 -10.65
CA ASN A 49 -6.81 -0.77 -12.05
C ASN A 49 -7.12 0.63 -12.61
N LEU A 50 -7.75 1.49 -11.81
CA LEU A 50 -8.00 2.88 -12.16
C LEU A 50 -6.68 3.65 -12.38
N GLU A 51 -5.72 3.45 -11.48
CA GLU A 51 -4.38 4.05 -11.56
C GLU A 51 -3.63 3.60 -12.82
N ALA A 52 -3.67 2.31 -13.13
CA ALA A 52 -3.07 1.75 -14.34
C ALA A 52 -3.72 2.31 -15.61
N LEU A 53 -5.05 2.46 -15.62
CA LEU A 53 -5.78 3.09 -16.73
C LEU A 53 -5.37 4.56 -16.90
N ARG A 54 -5.26 5.31 -15.79
CA ARG A 54 -4.79 6.70 -15.83
C ARG A 54 -3.38 6.79 -16.40
N LYS A 55 -2.44 5.95 -15.92
CA LYS A 55 -1.04 5.90 -16.40
C LYS A 55 -0.99 5.65 -17.92
N LYS A 56 -1.79 4.70 -18.44
CA LYS A 56 -1.90 4.41 -19.89
C LYS A 56 -2.46 5.60 -20.69
N ARG A 57 -3.55 6.22 -20.22
CA ARG A 57 -4.18 7.38 -20.91
C ARG A 57 -3.26 8.60 -20.90
N LYS A 58 -2.57 8.84 -19.78
CA LYS A 58 -1.57 9.91 -19.63
C LYS A 58 -0.42 9.73 -20.62
N ALA A 59 0.10 8.51 -20.75
CA ALA A 59 1.15 8.18 -21.72
C ALA A 59 0.69 8.41 -23.16
N ARG A 60 -0.55 7.99 -23.51
CA ARG A 60 -1.13 8.21 -24.85
C ARG A 60 -1.29 9.70 -25.19
N LEU A 61 -1.61 10.53 -24.22
CA LEU A 61 -1.76 11.98 -24.40
C LEU A 61 -0.43 12.76 -24.31
N GLY A 62 0.69 12.09 -24.03
CA GLY A 62 2.00 12.74 -23.90
C GLY A 62 2.08 13.77 -22.77
N LEU A 63 1.22 13.66 -21.75
CA LEU A 63 1.18 14.62 -20.65
C LEU A 63 2.33 14.35 -19.67
N ILE A 64 3.36 15.18 -19.69
CA ILE A 64 4.55 15.04 -18.84
C ILE A 64 4.32 15.63 -17.43
N LYS A 65 3.42 16.61 -17.28
CA LYS A 65 3.23 17.30 -16.01
C LYS A 65 2.74 16.35 -14.91
N MET A 66 3.48 16.32 -13.81
CA MET A 66 3.08 15.65 -12.57
C MET A 66 1.94 16.45 -11.95
N SER A 67 0.80 15.80 -11.71
CA SER A 67 -0.38 16.45 -11.14
C SER A 67 -0.70 15.92 -9.76
N LEU A 68 -1.46 16.70 -8.98
CA LEU A 68 -2.03 16.25 -7.70
C LEU A 68 -2.84 14.96 -7.84
N CYS A 69 -3.44 14.73 -9.00
CA CYS A 69 -4.14 13.49 -9.30
C CYS A 69 -3.19 12.28 -9.30
N ASP A 70 -1.91 12.45 -9.60
CA ASP A 70 -0.99 11.33 -9.74
C ASP A 70 -0.71 10.62 -8.42
N THR A 71 -0.72 11.35 -7.30
CA THR A 71 -0.50 10.78 -5.97
C THR A 71 -1.80 10.39 -5.26
N ALA A 72 -2.96 10.84 -5.76
CA ALA A 72 -4.22 10.70 -5.05
C ALA A 72 -4.74 9.24 -5.02
N GLY A 73 -4.60 8.51 -6.14
CA GLY A 73 -4.94 7.09 -6.21
C GLY A 73 -4.12 6.25 -5.22
N ILE A 74 -2.80 6.42 -5.25
CA ILE A 74 -1.85 5.72 -4.36
C ILE A 74 -2.13 6.04 -2.88
N LYS A 75 -2.35 7.31 -2.54
CA LYS A 75 -2.72 7.72 -1.16
C LYS A 75 -3.98 7.01 -0.67
N ARG A 76 -4.97 6.82 -1.54
CA ARG A 76 -6.21 6.12 -1.22
C ARG A 76 -5.97 4.63 -0.99
N VAL A 77 -5.12 4.00 -1.80
CA VAL A 77 -4.71 2.60 -1.59
C VAL A 77 -4.05 2.44 -0.21
N HIS A 78 -3.09 3.31 0.15
CA HIS A 78 -2.49 3.33 1.48
C HIS A 78 -3.53 3.47 2.60
N ALA A 79 -4.46 4.42 2.47
CA ALA A 79 -5.52 4.64 3.46
C ALA A 79 -6.45 3.42 3.59
N THR A 80 -6.73 2.70 2.50
CA THR A 80 -7.53 1.47 2.54
C THR A 80 -6.77 0.33 3.22
N PHE A 81 -5.47 0.16 2.95
CA PHE A 81 -4.62 -0.78 3.69
C PHE A 81 -4.57 -0.45 5.18
N ASP A 82 -4.39 0.82 5.56
CA ASP A 82 -4.37 1.24 6.95
C ASP A 82 -5.68 0.92 7.68
N ARG A 83 -6.83 1.15 7.02
CA ARG A 83 -8.16 0.78 7.55
C ARG A 83 -8.31 -0.73 7.73
N LEU A 84 -7.84 -1.52 6.77
CA LEU A 84 -7.88 -2.98 6.85
C LEU A 84 -6.99 -3.51 7.97
N LEU A 85 -5.75 -3.03 8.04
CA LEU A 85 -4.78 -3.41 9.06
C LEU A 85 -5.23 -2.98 10.45
N TYR A 86 -5.91 -1.84 10.60
CA TYR A 86 -6.45 -1.42 11.90
C TYR A 86 -7.46 -2.44 12.46
N LYS A 87 -8.35 -2.98 11.60
CA LYS A 87 -9.34 -3.99 11.99
C LYS A 87 -8.78 -5.42 12.04
N HIS A 88 -7.87 -5.76 11.13
CA HIS A 88 -7.33 -7.13 10.95
C HIS A 88 -5.83 -7.20 11.28
N ARG A 89 -5.42 -6.62 12.42
CA ARG A 89 -3.99 -6.51 12.82
C ARG A 89 -3.26 -7.85 12.85
N GLY A 90 -3.97 -8.91 13.23
CA GLY A 90 -3.42 -10.26 13.39
C GLY A 90 -3.09 -10.99 12.08
N ASN A 91 -3.47 -10.45 10.92
CA ASN A 91 -3.25 -11.14 9.65
C ASN A 91 -1.90 -10.78 9.04
N VAL A 92 -0.92 -11.66 9.16
CA VAL A 92 0.43 -11.49 8.58
C VAL A 92 0.38 -11.34 7.06
N ASP A 93 -0.47 -12.09 6.37
CA ASP A 93 -0.59 -12.04 4.90
C ASP A 93 -0.97 -10.64 4.41
N LEU A 94 -1.81 -9.93 5.15
CA LEU A 94 -2.23 -8.57 4.81
C LEU A 94 -1.07 -7.56 4.97
N TRP A 95 -0.19 -7.79 5.95
CA TRP A 95 1.03 -6.99 6.10
C TRP A 95 2.00 -7.23 4.94
N LEU A 96 2.18 -8.49 4.54
CA LEU A 96 3.04 -8.86 3.41
C LEU A 96 2.54 -8.25 2.10
N GLN A 97 1.24 -8.34 1.82
CA GLN A 97 0.63 -7.69 0.65
C GLN A 97 0.84 -6.18 0.66
N TYR A 98 0.75 -5.53 1.83
CA TYR A 98 0.98 -4.09 1.92
C TYR A 98 2.45 -3.71 1.69
N ILE A 99 3.38 -4.51 2.23
CA ILE A 99 4.82 -4.36 2.01
C ILE A 99 5.15 -4.51 0.52
N GLU A 100 4.61 -5.54 -0.14
CA GLU A 100 4.80 -5.77 -1.58
C GLU A 100 4.29 -4.58 -2.40
N PHE A 101 3.07 -4.10 -2.10
CA PHE A 101 2.54 -2.89 -2.75
C PHE A 101 3.47 -1.69 -2.57
N CYS A 102 3.91 -1.40 -1.34
CA CYS A 102 4.83 -0.30 -1.06
C CYS A 102 6.17 -0.42 -1.81
N LYS A 103 6.69 -1.65 -1.99
CA LYS A 103 7.90 -1.91 -2.78
C LYS A 103 7.67 -1.62 -4.26
N THR A 104 6.56 -2.09 -4.84
CA THR A 104 6.26 -1.87 -6.26
C THR A 104 6.09 -0.39 -6.62
N GLU A 105 5.49 0.40 -5.71
CA GLU A 105 5.29 1.83 -5.92
C GLU A 105 6.54 2.67 -5.57
N GLY A 106 7.57 2.07 -4.95
CA GLY A 106 8.79 2.79 -4.55
C GLY A 106 8.58 3.77 -3.38
N SER A 107 7.56 3.56 -2.55
CA SER A 107 7.23 4.45 -1.43
C SER A 107 8.10 4.17 -0.20
N GLY A 108 9.41 4.39 -0.30
CA GLY A 108 10.39 3.98 0.72
C GLY A 108 10.11 4.50 2.14
N ARG A 109 9.73 5.78 2.28
CA ARG A 109 9.39 6.36 3.59
C ARG A 109 8.15 5.74 4.23
N VAL A 110 7.13 5.43 3.43
CA VAL A 110 5.92 4.75 3.91
C VAL A 110 6.29 3.32 4.31
N LEU A 111 7.09 2.64 3.49
CA LEU A 111 7.53 1.28 3.71
C LEU A 111 8.29 1.10 5.04
N SER A 112 9.24 1.98 5.38
CA SER A 112 9.91 1.95 6.70
C SER A 112 8.91 2.07 7.86
N HIS A 113 7.88 2.90 7.71
CA HIS A 113 6.84 3.06 8.73
C HIS A 113 5.95 1.81 8.84
N VAL A 114 5.62 1.19 7.70
CA VAL A 114 4.87 -0.08 7.65
C VAL A 114 5.67 -1.20 8.31
N PHE A 115 6.96 -1.35 8.01
CA PHE A 115 7.82 -2.32 8.66
C PHE A 115 7.86 -2.14 10.17
N THR A 116 8.01 -0.90 10.65
CA THR A 116 8.02 -0.60 12.09
C THR A 116 6.73 -1.08 12.76
N ARG A 117 5.56 -0.80 12.17
CA ARG A 117 4.25 -1.23 12.70
C ARG A 117 4.02 -2.74 12.59
N ALA A 118 4.49 -3.34 11.50
CA ALA A 118 4.39 -4.77 11.25
C ALA A 118 5.20 -5.56 12.30
N LEU A 119 6.44 -5.15 12.57
CA LEU A 119 7.33 -5.77 13.58
C LEU A 119 6.81 -5.60 15.01
N GLN A 120 6.16 -4.47 15.32
CA GLN A 120 5.49 -4.26 16.62
C GLN A 120 4.29 -5.19 16.80
N SER A 121 3.53 -5.43 15.73
CA SER A 121 2.34 -6.29 15.76
C SER A 121 2.71 -7.77 15.75
N HIS A 122 3.77 -8.13 15.02
CA HIS A 122 4.20 -9.50 14.74
C HIS A 122 5.69 -9.70 15.03
N PRO A 123 6.13 -9.59 16.30
CA PRO A 123 7.55 -9.71 16.63
C PRO A 123 8.10 -11.13 16.42
N ARG A 124 7.23 -12.15 16.41
CA ARG A 124 7.62 -13.57 16.29
C ARG A 124 7.74 -14.09 14.86
N SER A 125 7.32 -13.32 13.86
CA SER A 125 7.42 -13.75 12.45
C SER A 125 8.81 -13.43 11.90
N PRO A 126 9.67 -14.42 11.65
CA PRO A 126 11.02 -14.20 11.13
C PRO A 126 11.00 -13.57 9.73
N GLU A 127 10.00 -13.89 8.92
CA GLU A 127 9.86 -13.40 7.54
C GLU A 127 9.79 -11.87 7.48
N LEU A 128 9.00 -11.24 8.36
CA LEU A 128 8.93 -9.78 8.43
C LEU A 128 10.26 -9.14 8.84
N TRP A 129 11.06 -9.79 9.69
CA TRP A 129 12.37 -9.30 10.10
C TRP A 129 13.39 -9.37 8.95
N ILE A 130 13.41 -10.48 8.22
CA ILE A 130 14.29 -10.67 7.06
C ILE A 130 13.94 -9.65 5.98
N GLU A 131 12.66 -9.49 5.67
CA GLU A 131 12.17 -8.52 4.68
C GLU A 131 12.51 -7.08 5.07
N ALA A 132 12.35 -6.71 6.35
CA ALA A 132 12.69 -5.38 6.84
C ALA A 132 14.20 -5.11 6.74
N ALA A 133 15.04 -6.07 7.15
CA ALA A 133 16.50 -5.93 7.08
C ALA A 133 17.00 -5.87 5.63
N ALA A 134 16.44 -6.70 4.74
CA ALA A 134 16.76 -6.67 3.31
C ALA A 134 16.37 -5.34 2.67
N PHE A 135 15.23 -4.75 3.05
CA PHE A 135 14.81 -3.43 2.58
C PHE A 135 15.76 -2.32 3.05
N GLU A 136 16.11 -2.26 4.34
CA GLU A 136 17.03 -1.25 4.87
C GLU A 136 18.43 -1.35 4.22
N PHE A 137 18.87 -2.56 3.91
CA PHE A 137 20.13 -2.79 3.20
C PHE A 137 20.09 -2.37 1.73
N SER A 138 19.04 -2.77 1.00
CA SER A 138 18.97 -2.59 -0.46
C SER A 138 18.50 -1.21 -0.89
N VAL A 139 17.55 -0.60 -0.16
CA VAL A 139 16.91 0.66 -0.55
C VAL A 139 17.49 1.84 0.22
N ASN A 140 17.69 1.71 1.53
CA ASN A 140 18.24 2.78 2.36
C ASN A 140 19.77 2.74 2.45
N PHE A 141 20.42 1.72 1.87
CA PHE A 141 21.87 1.50 1.91
C PHE A 141 22.46 1.54 3.34
N SER A 142 21.64 1.24 4.35
CA SER A 142 22.04 1.32 5.75
C SER A 142 22.34 -0.06 6.30
N VAL A 143 23.62 -0.43 6.27
CA VAL A 143 24.10 -1.70 6.82
C VAL A 143 23.90 -1.76 8.34
N ASP A 144 24.07 -0.63 9.04
CA ASP A 144 23.90 -0.56 10.48
C ASP A 144 22.45 -0.77 10.92
N ALA A 145 21.49 -0.14 10.22
CA ALA A 145 20.06 -0.34 10.49
C ALA A 145 19.65 -1.81 10.25
N ALA A 146 20.08 -2.40 9.13
CA ALA A 146 19.84 -3.81 8.84
C ALA A 146 20.43 -4.74 9.91
N ARG A 147 21.66 -4.46 10.37
CA ARG A 147 22.31 -5.22 11.44
C ARG A 147 21.54 -5.13 12.76
N VAL A 148 21.11 -3.93 13.16
CA VAL A 148 20.32 -3.73 14.39
C VAL A 148 18.99 -4.47 14.32
N LEU A 149 18.32 -4.45 13.17
CA LEU A 149 17.08 -5.21 12.97
C LEU A 149 17.31 -6.72 13.11
N MET A 150 18.34 -7.26 12.48
CA MET A 150 18.64 -8.69 12.55
C MET A 150 19.05 -9.13 13.96
N GLN A 151 19.86 -8.33 14.66
CA GLN A 151 20.21 -8.61 16.06
C GLN A 151 18.98 -8.62 16.98
N ARG A 152 18.01 -7.72 16.76
CA ARG A 152 16.72 -7.74 17.47
C ARG A 152 15.90 -8.97 17.12
N ALA A 153 15.87 -9.35 15.84
CA ALA A 153 15.17 -10.55 15.38
C ALA A 153 15.69 -11.82 16.08
N ILE A 154 17.01 -12.02 16.13
CA ILE A 154 17.65 -13.18 16.79
C ILE A 154 17.33 -13.19 18.30
N ARG A 155 17.35 -12.03 18.96
CA ARG A 155 17.03 -11.94 20.41
C ARG A 155 15.59 -12.35 20.71
N ILE A 156 14.66 -12.04 19.82
CA ILE A 156 13.23 -12.35 19.97
C ILE A 156 12.94 -13.80 19.54
N ASN A 157 13.55 -14.25 18.44
CA ASN A 157 13.28 -15.53 17.79
C ASN A 157 14.46 -16.50 17.94
N LYS A 158 14.92 -16.71 19.18
CA LYS A 158 16.13 -17.50 19.50
C LYS A 158 16.12 -18.95 19.00
N HIS A 159 14.95 -19.52 18.74
CA HIS A 159 14.79 -20.92 18.35
C HIS A 159 14.54 -21.10 16.84
N ASN A 160 14.56 -20.03 16.06
CA ASN A 160 14.24 -20.11 14.63
C ASN A 160 15.53 -20.18 13.81
N HIS A 161 15.83 -21.35 13.26
CA HIS A 161 17.04 -21.63 12.48
C HIS A 161 17.16 -20.85 11.15
N ARG A 162 16.11 -20.12 10.74
CA ARG A 162 16.10 -19.30 9.52
C ARG A 162 16.69 -17.90 9.70
N LEU A 163 16.91 -17.45 10.94
CA LEU A 163 17.48 -16.14 11.30
C LEU A 163 18.92 -16.30 11.78
#